data_AF-A0A8T4HDI9-F1
#
_entry.id   AF-A0A8T4HDI9-F1
#
_cell.length_a   1.000
_cell.length_b   1.000
_cell.length_c   1.000
_cell.angle_alpha   90.00
_cell.angle_beta   90.00
_cell.angle_gamma   90.00
#
_symmetry.space_group_name_H-M   'P 1'
#
loop_
_entity.id
_entity.type
_entity.pdbx_description
1 polymer ?
#
loop_
_entity_poly.entity_id
_entity_poly.type
_entity_poly.pdbx_seq_one_letter_code
_entity_poly.pdbx_strand_id
1 'polypeptide(L)' 'MFALGSSHRFYLYDGYCDMRKSFDGLCGLISSGMQRQATSGEVFVFLNRSR' A
#
# COMPACT_ATOMS: atom_id res chain seq x y z
N MET A 1 -2.95 -20.63 0.45
CA MET A 1 -2.59 -20.08 1.77
C MET A 1 -1.79 -18.82 1.53
N PHE A 2 -2.27 -17.67 1.99
CA PHE A 2 -1.55 -16.40 1.85
C PHE A 2 -0.56 -16.28 3.01
N ALA A 3 0.73 -16.12 2.72
CA ALA A 3 1.77 -16.01 3.72
C ALA A 3 2.67 -14.82 3.39
N LEU A 4 2.79 -13.90 4.34
CA LEU A 4 3.79 -12.84 4.30
C LEU A 4 5.11 -13.41 4.82
N GLY A 5 6.16 -13.30 4.01
CA GLY A 5 7.47 -13.87 4.32
C GLY A 5 8.60 -12.99 3.78
N SER A 6 9.84 -13.37 4.11
CA SER A 6 11.05 -12.62 3.76
C SER A 6 11.30 -12.48 2.24
N SER A 7 10.62 -13.25 1.40
CA SER A 7 10.66 -13.11 -0.05
C SER A 7 9.85 -11.93 -0.59
N HIS A 8 8.94 -11.37 0.22
CA HIS A 8 8.10 -10.25 -0.20
C HIS A 8 8.83 -8.93 0.00
N ARG A 9 8.61 -8.00 -0.95
CA ARG A 9 9.06 -6.63 -0.83
C ARG A 9 7.96 -5.80 -0.19
N PHE A 10 8.31 -5.09 0.87
CA PHE A 10 7.41 -4.22 1.61
C PHE A 10 7.72 -2.77 1.32
N TYR A 11 6.70 -1.98 1.04
CA TYR A 11 6.82 -0.54 0.86
C TYR A 11 5.89 0.18 1.83
N LEU A 12 6.45 1.10 2.59
CA LEU A 12 5.69 2.01 3.43
C LEU A 12 5.35 3.25 2.62
N TYR A 13 4.06 3.59 2.56
CA TYR A 13 3.65 4.91 2.10
C TYR A 13 4.00 5.95 3.18
N ASP A 14 4.77 6.97 2.81
CA ASP A 14 5.35 7.96 3.72
C ASP A 14 4.34 9.02 4.21
N GLY A 15 3.21 9.15 3.51
CA GLY A 15 2.10 10.01 3.91
C GLY A 15 1.05 9.33 4.79
N TYR A 16 0.22 10.16 5.44
CA TYR A 16 -1.02 9.67 6.03
C TYR A 16 -2.01 9.27 4.95
N CYS A 17 -2.59 8.09 5.10
CA CYS A 17 -3.59 7.57 4.19
C CYS A 17 -4.96 7.58 4.87
N ASP A 18 -5.95 8.09 4.14
CA ASP A 18 -7.36 7.92 4.51
C ASP A 18 -7.85 6.56 4.00
N MET A 19 -8.01 5.61 4.90
CA MET A 19 -8.48 4.25 4.57
C MET A 19 -9.91 4.22 4.02
N ARG A 20 -10.69 5.31 4.13
CA ARG A 20 -12.03 5.42 3.53
C ARG A 20 -12.01 5.41 2.00
N LYS A 21 -10.84 5.60 1.40
CA LYS A 21 -10.62 5.46 -0.05
C LYS A 21 -10.87 4.05 -0.59
N SER A 22 -10.98 3.04 0.29
CA SER A 22 -11.17 1.63 -0.07
C SER A 22 -10.06 1.12 -1.01
N PHE A 23 -10.23 -0.09 -1.53
CA PHE A 23 -9.23 -0.77 -2.35
C PHE A 23 -8.82 0.06 -3.59
N ASP A 24 -9.77 0.54 -4.38
CA ASP A 24 -9.47 1.25 -5.63
C ASP A 24 -8.72 2.56 -5.40
N GLY A 25 -9.09 3.31 -4.35
CA GLY A 25 -8.38 4.53 -4.03
C GLY A 25 -6.98 4.29 -3.46
N LEU A 26 -6.75 3.17 -2.74
CA LEU A 26 -5.41 2.75 -2.35
C LEU A 26 -4.55 2.33 -3.56
N CYS A 27 -5.14 1.62 -4.53
CA CYS A 27 -4.47 1.30 -5.81
C CYS A 27 -4.08 2.57 -6.59
N GLY A 28 -4.94 3.59 -6.55
CA GLY A 28 -4.62 4.91 -7.08
C GLY A 28 -3.43 5.56 -6.38
N LEU A 29 -3.31 5.46 -5.06
CA LEU A 29 -2.16 5.96 -4.29
C LEU A 29 -0.86 5.21 -4.60
N ILE A 30 -0.91 3.89 -4.77
CA ILE A 30 0.25 3.09 -5.20
C ILE A 30 0.75 3.58 -6.57
N SER A 31 -0.18 3.77 -7.50
CA SER A 31 0.14 4.15 -8.88
C SER A 31 0.64 5.58 -9.00
N SER A 32 -0.03 6.53 -8.35
CA SER A 32 0.28 7.97 -8.47
C SER A 32 1.30 8.47 -7.43
N GLY A 33 1.18 8.02 -6.18
CA GLY A 33 2.04 8.48 -5.08
C GLY A 33 3.35 7.71 -4.98
N MET A 34 3.31 6.40 -5.24
CA MET A 34 4.51 5.54 -5.12
C MET A 34 5.12 5.17 -6.47
N GLN A 35 4.49 5.56 -7.60
CA GLN A 35 4.92 5.24 -8.96
C GLN A 35 5.13 3.74 -9.17
N ARG A 36 4.23 2.92 -8.61
CA ARG A 36 4.30 1.45 -8.61
C ARG A 36 3.00 0.83 -9.11
N GLN A 37 3.04 -0.47 -9.40
CA GLN A 37 1.85 -1.21 -9.81
C GLN A 37 1.29 -2.02 -8.64
N ALA A 38 0.00 -1.86 -8.33
CA ALA A 38 -0.67 -2.58 -7.24
C ALA A 38 -0.71 -4.10 -7.46
N THR A 39 -0.62 -4.56 -8.71
CA THR A 39 -0.63 -5.98 -9.10
C THR A 39 0.77 -6.60 -9.17
N SER A 40 1.80 -5.91 -8.70
CA SER A 40 3.20 -6.35 -8.78
C SER A 40 3.56 -7.54 -7.86
N GLY A 41 2.66 -7.95 -6.97
CA GLY A 41 2.95 -8.95 -5.93
C GLY A 41 3.75 -8.41 -4.75
N GLU A 42 3.99 -7.09 -4.72
CA GLU A 42 4.60 -6.39 -3.60
C GLU A 42 3.56 -6.07 -2.50
N VAL A 43 4.02 -5.81 -1.28
CA VAL A 43 3.17 -5.50 -0.13
C VAL A 43 3.27 -4.01 0.17
N PHE A 44 2.12 -3.34 0.19
CA PHE A 44 2.02 -1.91 0.47
C PHE A 44 1.42 -1.68 1.86
N VAL A 45 2.16 -0.95 2.70
CA VAL A 45 1.77 -0.62 4.07
C VAL A 45 1.39 0.84 4.12
N PHE A 46 0.21 1.12 4.68
CA PHE A 46 -0.32 2.47 4.81
C PHE A 46 -0.61 2.78 6.27
N LEU A 47 -0.38 4.03 6.66
CA LEU A 47 -0.60 4.49 8.03
C LEU A 47 -1.79 5.45 8.09
N ASN A 48 -2.63 5.27 9.11
CA ASN A 48 -3.64 6.26 9.48
C ASN A 48 -2.98 7.45 10.19
N ARG A 49 -3.65 8.59 10.17
CA ARG A 49 -3.26 9.74 11.00
C ARG A 49 -3.39 9.37 12.48
N SER A 50 -2.33 9.61 13.26
CA SER A 50 -2.43 9.50 14.73
C SER A 50 -3.49 10.48 15.22
N ARG A 51 -4.35 10.03 16.15
CA ARG A 51 -5.24 10.92 16.89
C ARG A 51 -4.44 11.70 17.92
#